data_AF-A0A7W0JFU2-F1
#
_entry.id   AF-A0A7W0JFU2-F1
#
_cell.length_a   1.000
_cell.length_b   1.000
_cell.length_c   1.000
_cell.angle_alpha   90.00
_cell.angle_beta   90.00
_cell.angle_gamma   90.00
#
_symmetry.space_group_name_H-M   'P 1'
#
loop_
_entity.id
_entity.type
_entity.pdbx_description
1 polymer ?
#
loop_
_entity_poly.entity_id
_entity_poly.type
_entity_poly.pdbx_seq_one_letter_code
_entity_poly.pdbx_strand_id
1 'polypeptide(L)'
;LGAGGVLGYVSTTIEQIVLIHLIRIILKTKPLLMNEMLFIKDGPLAFFGQTANMHKPMRELVKFLFEHHNLYLAGLEKSGTFVEHADEIARRLEGGTILLLDNDYIYKYIIPGKADPNNPYGRTTYYSNKLIFKTPSGGMYVVSLPTVDVTPNPTPDDFRNLQAILTNIEKLKCDMYDNALVPVALANKLVSLANHPSSRILQKFALGTAFH
;
A
#
# COMPACT_ATOMS: atom_id res chain seq x y z
N LEU A 1 -9.27 -22.69 0.64
CA LEU A 1 -9.50 -21.24 0.86
C LEU A 1 -10.36 -21.08 2.11
N GLY A 2 -9.71 -21.00 3.28
CA GLY A 2 -10.37 -21.01 4.60
C GLY A 2 -10.45 -19.62 5.24
N ALA A 3 -10.73 -19.58 6.54
CA ALA A 3 -10.90 -18.36 7.36
C ALA A 3 -9.76 -17.32 7.24
N GLY A 4 -8.54 -17.73 6.87
CA GLY A 4 -7.42 -16.81 6.65
C GLY A 4 -7.62 -15.83 5.49
N GLY A 5 -8.30 -16.23 4.42
CA GLY A 5 -8.63 -15.33 3.31
C GLY A 5 -9.64 -14.26 3.74
N VAL A 6 -10.60 -14.64 4.60
CA VAL A 6 -11.58 -13.75 5.19
C VAL A 6 -10.93 -12.69 6.06
N LEU A 7 -10.04 -13.14 6.95
CA LEU A 7 -9.30 -12.22 7.82
C LEU A 7 -8.48 -11.23 6.99
N GLY A 8 -7.78 -11.69 5.95
CA GLY A 8 -6.94 -10.83 5.10
C GLY A 8 -7.70 -9.67 4.45
N TYR A 9 -8.85 -9.94 3.80
CA TYR A 9 -9.62 -8.86 3.17
C TYR A 9 -10.31 -7.96 4.19
N VAL A 10 -10.74 -8.47 5.35
CA VAL A 10 -11.32 -7.65 6.43
C VAL A 10 -10.27 -6.71 7.02
N SER A 11 -9.09 -7.23 7.35
CA SER A 11 -7.98 -6.42 7.86
C SER A 11 -7.59 -5.31 6.88
N THR A 12 -7.44 -5.64 5.59
CA THR A 12 -7.15 -4.64 4.55
C THR A 12 -8.23 -3.56 4.48
N THR A 13 -9.49 -3.95 4.59
CA THR A 13 -10.61 -3.02 4.52
C THR A 13 -10.64 -2.09 5.74
N ILE A 14 -10.39 -2.62 6.94
CA ILE A 14 -10.32 -1.84 8.17
C ILE A 14 -9.15 -0.85 8.11
N GLU A 15 -7.97 -1.27 7.66
CA GLU A 15 -6.79 -0.39 7.52
C GLU A 15 -7.12 0.81 6.61
N GLN A 16 -7.76 0.55 5.48
CA GLN A 16 -8.20 1.58 4.53
C GLN A 16 -9.25 2.51 5.14
N ILE A 17 -10.22 1.98 5.90
CA ILE A 17 -11.23 2.80 6.59
C ILE A 17 -10.58 3.71 7.63
N VAL A 18 -9.57 3.22 8.37
CA VAL A 18 -8.80 4.04 9.32
C VAL A 18 -8.06 5.15 8.58
N LEU A 19 -7.41 4.85 7.46
CA LEU A 19 -6.76 5.85 6.61
C LEU A 19 -7.76 6.95 6.18
N ILE A 20 -8.93 6.55 5.67
CA ILE A 20 -10.00 7.50 5.27
C ILE A 20 -10.44 8.35 6.47
N HIS A 21 -10.59 7.73 7.64
CA HIS A 21 -11.00 8.43 8.85
C HIS A 21 -9.96 9.48 9.27
N LEU A 22 -8.66 9.16 9.19
CA LEU A 22 -7.58 10.11 9.47
C LEU A 22 -7.61 11.29 8.49
N ILE A 23 -7.74 11.03 7.19
CA ILE A 23 -7.88 12.07 6.17
C ILE A 23 -9.08 12.98 6.51
N ARG A 24 -10.23 12.38 6.83
CA ARG A 24 -11.43 13.13 7.22
C ARG A 24 -11.21 14.00 8.46
N ILE A 25 -10.50 13.51 9.47
CA ILE A 25 -10.17 14.31 10.67
C ILE A 25 -9.30 15.50 10.28
N ILE A 26 -8.25 15.28 9.49
CA ILE A 26 -7.31 16.33 9.06
C ILE A 26 -8.06 17.41 8.27
N LEU A 27 -8.93 17.03 7.34
CA LEU A 27 -9.75 17.97 6.58
C LEU A 27 -10.73 18.76 7.46
N LYS A 28 -11.15 18.22 8.60
CA LYS A 28 -12.05 18.94 9.53
C LYS A 28 -11.30 19.89 10.46
N THR A 29 -10.08 19.54 10.85
CA THR A 29 -9.33 20.29 11.87
C THR A 29 -8.37 21.29 11.25
N LYS A 30 -7.53 20.85 10.30
CA LYS A 30 -6.52 21.68 9.63
C LYS A 30 -6.21 21.13 8.23
N PRO A 31 -7.03 21.48 7.21
CA PRO A 31 -6.87 20.99 5.83
C PRO A 31 -5.47 21.19 5.25
N LEU A 32 -4.77 22.26 5.65
CA LEU A 32 -3.42 22.57 5.16
C LEU A 32 -2.39 21.46 5.44
N LEU A 33 -2.61 20.63 6.47
CA LEU A 33 -1.74 19.49 6.78
C LEU A 33 -1.72 18.43 5.66
N MET A 34 -2.73 18.40 4.77
CA MET A 34 -2.71 17.53 3.60
C MET A 34 -1.53 17.82 2.66
N ASN A 35 -0.92 19.02 2.74
CA ASN A 35 0.27 19.38 1.96
C ASN A 35 1.58 18.89 2.59
N GLU A 36 1.54 18.44 3.85
CA GLU A 36 2.73 18.13 4.66
C GLU A 36 2.76 16.67 5.13
N MET A 37 1.71 15.89 4.83
CA MET A 37 1.56 14.50 5.28
C MET A 37 1.65 13.52 4.12
N LEU A 38 2.58 12.57 4.22
CA LEU A 38 2.65 11.37 3.39
C LEU A 38 2.00 10.20 4.13
N PHE A 39 0.93 9.67 3.56
CA PHE A 39 0.29 8.45 4.02
C PHE A 39 0.93 7.23 3.36
N ILE A 40 1.30 6.24 4.16
CA ILE A 40 1.88 4.99 3.68
C ILE A 40 1.05 3.83 4.20
N LYS A 41 0.57 3.01 3.27
CA LYS A 41 -0.11 1.74 3.54
C LYS A 41 0.87 0.58 3.39
N ASP A 42 0.79 -0.42 4.27
CA ASP A 42 1.49 -1.68 4.08
C ASP A 42 0.74 -2.55 3.06
N GLY A 43 1.36 -2.84 1.94
CA GLY A 43 0.74 -3.50 0.79
C GLY A 43 0.04 -2.53 -0.18
N PRO A 44 -0.66 -3.08 -1.19
CA PRO A 44 -1.17 -2.29 -2.31
C PRO A 44 -2.35 -1.40 -1.90
N LEU A 45 -2.52 -0.31 -2.64
CA LEU A 45 -3.70 0.55 -2.63
C LEU A 45 -4.84 -0.13 -3.43
N ALA A 46 -5.44 -1.15 -2.82
CA ALA A 46 -6.50 -1.97 -3.40
C ALA A 46 -7.44 -2.55 -2.33
N PHE A 47 -8.57 -3.08 -2.80
CA PHE A 47 -9.49 -3.93 -2.04
C PHE A 47 -9.67 -5.26 -2.77
N PHE A 48 -9.86 -6.34 -2.01
CA PHE A 48 -9.88 -7.71 -2.56
C PHE A 48 -11.08 -8.51 -2.04
N GLY A 49 -11.36 -9.62 -2.72
CA GLY A 49 -12.41 -10.55 -2.31
C GLY A 49 -13.77 -9.85 -2.24
N GLN A 50 -14.49 -10.08 -1.15
CA GLN A 50 -15.86 -9.56 -0.97
C GLN A 50 -15.92 -8.03 -0.80
N THR A 51 -14.79 -7.37 -0.53
CA THR A 51 -14.73 -5.91 -0.37
C THR A 51 -14.18 -5.20 -1.60
N ALA A 52 -13.90 -5.93 -2.69
CA ALA A 52 -13.32 -5.38 -3.92
C ALA A 52 -14.10 -4.17 -4.44
N ASN A 53 -15.43 -4.15 -4.33
CA ASN A 53 -16.28 -3.03 -4.75
C ASN A 53 -15.95 -1.68 -4.09
N MET A 54 -15.25 -1.67 -2.95
CA MET A 54 -14.81 -0.46 -2.25
C MET A 54 -13.75 0.34 -3.01
N HIS A 55 -13.13 -0.22 -4.06
CA HIS A 55 -12.25 0.55 -4.94
C HIS A 55 -12.98 1.74 -5.60
N LYS A 56 -14.28 1.59 -5.90
CA LYS A 56 -15.08 2.65 -6.54
C LYS A 56 -15.23 3.89 -5.66
N PRO A 57 -15.81 3.81 -4.45
CA PRO A 57 -15.91 4.98 -3.58
C PRO A 57 -14.53 5.52 -3.16
N MET A 58 -13.50 4.66 -3.04
CA MET A 58 -12.14 5.13 -2.78
C MET A 58 -11.57 5.96 -3.93
N ARG A 59 -11.82 5.56 -5.19
CA ARG A 59 -11.40 6.33 -6.36
C ARG A 59 -12.12 7.68 -6.45
N GLU A 60 -13.42 7.72 -6.15
CA GLU A 60 -14.16 8.99 -6.04
C GLU A 60 -13.59 9.90 -4.95
N LEU A 61 -13.20 9.33 -3.80
CA LEU A 61 -12.52 10.08 -2.75
C LEU A 61 -11.16 10.61 -3.21
N VAL A 62 -10.34 9.79 -3.88
CA VAL A 62 -9.06 10.22 -4.46
C VAL A 62 -9.26 11.37 -5.43
N LYS A 63 -10.24 11.26 -6.33
CA LYS A 63 -10.59 12.32 -7.28
C LYS A 63 -10.98 13.61 -6.56
N PHE A 64 -11.88 13.54 -5.58
CA PHE A 64 -12.27 14.68 -4.75
C PHE A 64 -11.06 15.33 -4.07
N LEU A 65 -10.17 14.53 -3.46
CA LEU A 65 -8.97 15.00 -2.77
C LEU A 65 -7.99 15.66 -3.72
N PHE A 66 -7.83 15.15 -4.93
CA PHE A 66 -7.00 15.79 -5.95
C PHE A 66 -7.64 17.09 -6.48
N GLU A 67 -8.95 17.16 -6.65
CA GLU A 67 -9.59 18.38 -7.16
C GLU A 67 -9.57 19.54 -6.13
N HIS A 68 -9.72 19.23 -4.84
CA HIS A 68 -9.96 20.25 -3.81
C HIS A 68 -8.82 20.40 -2.79
N HIS A 69 -7.96 19.40 -2.69
CA HIS A 69 -6.90 19.32 -1.69
C HIS A 69 -5.62 18.76 -2.34
N ASN A 70 -4.69 18.30 -1.50
CA ASN A 70 -3.53 17.54 -1.92
C ASN A 70 -3.58 16.15 -1.27
N LEU A 71 -2.91 15.17 -1.87
CA LEU A 71 -2.83 13.83 -1.33
C LEU A 71 -1.48 13.21 -1.70
N TYR A 72 -0.66 12.98 -0.67
CA TYR A 72 0.53 12.13 -0.78
C TYR A 72 0.18 10.78 -0.18
N LEU A 73 -0.07 9.78 -1.02
CA LEU A 73 -0.47 8.44 -0.59
C LEU A 73 0.30 7.40 -1.40
N ALA A 74 0.89 6.43 -0.71
CA ALA A 74 1.57 5.31 -1.31
C ALA A 74 1.19 4.00 -0.61
N GLY A 75 1.04 2.93 -1.39
CA GLY A 75 1.06 1.56 -0.88
C GLY A 75 2.41 0.93 -1.17
N LEU A 76 3.01 0.26 -0.21
CA LEU A 76 4.32 -0.37 -0.34
C LEU A 76 4.21 -1.88 -0.17
N GLU A 77 4.46 -2.62 -1.23
CA GLU A 77 4.40 -4.08 -1.20
C GLU A 77 5.72 -4.69 -0.74
N LYS A 78 5.63 -5.66 0.17
CA LYS A 78 6.79 -6.37 0.76
C LYS A 78 6.87 -7.84 0.35
N SER A 79 5.85 -8.34 -0.35
CA SER A 79 5.77 -9.72 -0.81
C SER A 79 4.80 -9.82 -2.00
N GLY A 80 4.81 -10.99 -2.64
CA GLY A 80 3.99 -11.29 -3.80
C GLY A 80 4.74 -11.13 -5.12
N THR A 81 4.08 -11.53 -6.21
CA THR A 81 4.70 -11.69 -7.53
C THR A 81 5.37 -10.43 -8.07
N PHE A 82 4.84 -9.24 -7.74
CA PHE A 82 5.46 -7.98 -8.15
C PHE A 82 6.79 -7.72 -7.45
N VAL A 83 6.90 -8.07 -6.16
CA VAL A 83 8.13 -7.92 -5.38
C VAL A 83 9.16 -8.95 -5.85
N GLU A 84 8.73 -10.20 -6.05
CA GLU A 84 9.56 -11.27 -6.59
C GLU A 84 10.15 -10.87 -7.96
N HIS A 85 9.31 -10.36 -8.87
CA HIS A 85 9.76 -9.85 -10.16
C HIS A 85 10.72 -8.65 -10.03
N ALA A 86 10.43 -7.71 -9.12
CA ALA A 86 11.32 -6.58 -8.86
C ALA A 86 12.72 -7.03 -8.42
N ASP A 87 12.79 -8.04 -7.55
CA ASP A 87 14.06 -8.62 -7.08
C ASP A 87 14.82 -9.32 -8.22
N GLU A 88 14.12 -10.04 -9.10
CA GLU A 88 14.72 -10.71 -10.26
C GLU A 88 15.36 -9.72 -11.25
N ILE A 89 14.71 -8.57 -11.49
CA ILE A 89 15.23 -7.54 -12.41
C ILE A 89 16.15 -6.54 -11.73
N ALA A 90 16.32 -6.59 -10.40
CA ALA A 90 17.02 -5.58 -9.62
C ALA A 90 18.44 -5.28 -10.14
N ARG A 91 19.17 -6.31 -10.58
CA ARG A 91 20.54 -6.16 -11.12
C ARG A 91 20.60 -5.52 -12.51
N ARG A 92 19.48 -5.48 -13.24
CA ARG A 92 19.38 -4.92 -14.60
C ARG A 92 18.97 -3.45 -14.60
N LEU A 93 18.46 -2.95 -13.48
CA LEU A 93 18.03 -1.55 -13.35
C LEU A 93 19.15 -0.69 -12.78
N GLU A 94 19.25 0.55 -13.22
CA GLU A 94 20.16 1.54 -12.64
C GLU A 94 19.55 2.18 -11.38
N GLY A 95 20.38 2.70 -10.48
CA GLY A 95 19.90 3.44 -9.32
C GLY A 95 19.13 4.69 -9.74
N GLY A 96 17.99 4.94 -9.10
CA GLY A 96 17.08 6.04 -9.46
C GLY A 96 16.03 5.68 -10.51
N THR A 97 16.02 4.44 -11.02
CA THR A 97 15.04 4.02 -12.03
C THR A 97 13.63 3.96 -11.48
N ILE A 98 12.68 4.59 -12.19
CA ILE A 98 11.24 4.47 -11.97
C ILE A 98 10.67 3.69 -13.16
N LEU A 99 10.28 2.45 -12.93
CA LEU A 99 9.67 1.58 -13.92
C LEU A 99 8.15 1.55 -13.70
N LEU A 100 7.40 2.26 -14.54
CA LEU A 100 5.95 2.23 -14.53
C LEU A 100 5.45 0.89 -15.09
N LEU A 101 4.48 0.27 -14.42
CA LEU A 101 3.95 -1.02 -14.84
C LEU A 101 2.65 -0.83 -15.63
N ASP A 102 2.76 -0.88 -16.95
CA ASP A 102 1.61 -1.01 -17.85
C ASP A 102 1.08 -2.46 -17.87
N ASN A 103 -0.12 -2.64 -18.41
CA ASN A 103 -0.73 -3.97 -18.50
C ASN A 103 0.11 -4.95 -19.32
N ASP A 104 0.69 -4.50 -20.42
CA ASP A 104 1.47 -5.38 -21.31
C ASP A 104 2.68 -5.94 -20.56
N TYR A 105 3.37 -5.09 -19.79
CA TYR A 105 4.46 -5.48 -18.91
C TYR A 105 3.99 -6.46 -17.83
N ILE A 106 2.88 -6.14 -17.15
CA ILE A 106 2.35 -6.97 -16.06
C ILE A 106 2.02 -8.38 -16.56
N TYR A 107 1.26 -8.50 -17.65
CA TYR A 107 0.84 -9.81 -18.16
C TYR A 107 1.95 -10.55 -18.90
N LYS A 108 2.97 -9.85 -19.41
CA LYS A 108 4.11 -10.47 -20.07
C LYS A 108 5.14 -11.03 -19.09
N TYR A 109 5.37 -10.34 -17.97
CA TYR A 109 6.52 -10.65 -17.09
C TYR A 109 6.15 -11.03 -15.65
N ILE A 110 5.00 -10.57 -15.12
CA ILE A 110 4.72 -10.69 -13.68
C ILE A 110 3.58 -11.68 -13.40
N ILE A 111 2.47 -11.56 -14.13
CA ILE A 111 1.26 -12.35 -13.90
C ILE A 111 0.98 -13.21 -15.12
N PRO A 112 0.82 -14.53 -14.96
CA PRO A 112 0.45 -15.41 -16.07
C PRO A 112 -0.87 -14.94 -16.71
N GLY A 113 -0.85 -14.67 -18.01
CA GLY A 113 -2.04 -14.28 -18.77
C GLY A 113 -1.71 -13.51 -20.04
N LYS A 114 -2.73 -13.05 -20.75
CA LYS A 114 -2.60 -12.10 -21.85
C LYS A 114 -3.36 -10.84 -21.48
N ALA A 115 -2.76 -9.68 -21.75
CA ALA A 115 -3.44 -8.40 -21.57
C ALA A 115 -4.72 -8.37 -22.41
N ASP A 116 -5.84 -8.09 -21.76
CA ASP A 116 -7.11 -7.76 -22.41
C ASP A 116 -7.34 -6.25 -22.26
N PRO A 117 -7.36 -5.49 -23.36
CA PRO A 117 -7.66 -4.06 -23.32
C PRO A 117 -9.01 -3.73 -22.65
N ASN A 118 -9.98 -4.65 -22.70
CA ASN A 118 -11.29 -4.49 -22.06
C ASN A 118 -11.30 -4.86 -20.57
N ASN A 119 -10.28 -5.56 -20.09
CA ASN A 119 -10.13 -5.91 -18.69
C ASN A 119 -8.71 -5.65 -18.18
N PRO A 120 -8.33 -4.36 -18.03
CA PRO A 120 -7.07 -3.97 -17.45
C PRO A 120 -6.77 -4.61 -16.09
N TYR A 121 -5.49 -4.77 -15.79
CA TYR A 121 -5.05 -5.26 -14.49
C TYR A 121 -5.66 -4.41 -13.37
N GLY A 122 -6.24 -5.08 -12.38
CA GLY A 122 -6.77 -4.42 -11.19
C GLY A 122 -8.03 -3.57 -11.42
N ARG A 123 -8.68 -3.62 -12.60
CA ARG A 123 -9.86 -2.81 -12.94
C ARG A 123 -10.95 -2.79 -11.86
N THR A 124 -11.19 -3.91 -11.18
CA THR A 124 -12.27 -4.09 -10.20
C THR A 124 -11.81 -4.17 -8.74
N THR A 125 -10.52 -3.94 -8.48
CA THR A 125 -9.90 -4.14 -7.16
C THR A 125 -9.00 -2.97 -6.76
N TYR A 126 -8.31 -2.34 -7.71
CA TYR A 126 -7.36 -1.27 -7.46
C TYR A 126 -7.99 0.10 -7.71
N TYR A 127 -7.59 1.07 -6.88
CA TYR A 127 -7.79 2.50 -7.11
C TYR A 127 -6.43 3.19 -7.37
N SER A 128 -5.46 2.42 -7.85
CA SER A 128 -4.08 2.81 -8.01
C SER A 128 -3.43 2.08 -9.18
N ASN A 129 -2.30 2.60 -9.63
CA ASN A 129 -1.38 1.92 -10.54
C ASN A 129 -0.06 1.65 -9.82
N LYS A 130 0.64 0.59 -10.24
CA LYS A 130 1.91 0.15 -9.65
C LYS A 130 3.10 0.63 -10.45
N LEU A 131 4.20 0.84 -9.75
CA LEU A 131 5.52 1.05 -10.32
C LEU A 131 6.56 0.28 -9.49
N ILE A 132 7.70 0.02 -10.11
CA ILE A 132 8.90 -0.45 -9.44
C ILE A 132 9.86 0.73 -9.35
N PHE A 133 10.33 1.04 -8.15
CA PHE A 133 11.30 2.09 -7.89
C PHE A 133 12.59 1.49 -7.36
N LYS A 134 13.68 1.67 -8.11
CA LYS A 134 15.04 1.41 -7.64
C LYS A 134 15.62 2.70 -7.09
N THR A 135 15.87 2.78 -5.79
CA THR A 135 16.48 3.96 -5.20
C THR A 135 17.91 4.15 -5.72
N PRO A 136 18.43 5.39 -5.73
CA PRO A 136 19.86 5.67 -5.89
C PRO A 136 20.75 4.80 -4.97
N SER A 137 20.31 4.55 -3.74
CA SER A 137 20.98 3.66 -2.77
C SER A 137 20.84 2.15 -3.05
N GLY A 138 20.15 1.75 -4.13
CA GLY A 138 20.03 0.36 -4.57
C GLY A 138 18.86 -0.43 -3.97
N GLY A 139 18.02 0.19 -3.14
CA GLY A 139 16.79 -0.42 -2.62
C GLY A 139 15.74 -0.60 -3.71
N MET A 140 15.02 -1.72 -3.69
CA MET A 140 13.92 -2.03 -4.62
C MET A 140 12.58 -1.91 -3.91
N TYR A 141 11.65 -1.20 -4.54
CA TYR A 141 10.31 -0.99 -4.01
C TYR A 141 9.26 -1.23 -5.07
N VAL A 142 8.22 -1.96 -4.70
CA VAL A 142 6.97 -1.98 -5.46
C VAL A 142 6.03 -1.00 -4.78
N VAL A 143 5.70 0.08 -5.52
CA VAL A 143 4.91 1.19 -5.03
C VAL A 143 3.61 1.26 -5.82
N SER A 144 2.48 1.31 -5.12
CA SER A 144 1.20 1.66 -5.73
C SER A 144 0.82 3.09 -5.38
N LEU A 145 0.48 3.88 -6.39
CA LEU A 145 0.08 5.29 -6.26
C LEU A 145 -1.36 5.48 -6.75
N PRO A 146 -2.17 6.29 -6.05
CA PRO A 146 -3.59 6.44 -6.37
C PRO A 146 -3.78 7.08 -7.75
N THR A 147 -4.74 6.56 -8.52
CA THR A 147 -5.12 7.05 -9.85
C THR A 147 -6.63 7.30 -9.90
N VAL A 148 -7.02 8.37 -10.59
CA VAL A 148 -8.43 8.79 -10.70
C VAL A 148 -9.24 7.94 -11.64
N ASP A 149 -8.57 7.24 -12.57
CA ASP A 149 -9.19 6.38 -13.57
C ASP A 149 -8.44 5.05 -13.69
N VAL A 150 -9.03 4.08 -14.40
CA VAL A 150 -8.29 2.87 -14.79
C VAL A 150 -7.33 3.27 -15.92
N THR A 151 -6.03 3.25 -15.64
CA THR A 151 -5.01 3.63 -16.62
C THR A 151 -4.19 2.40 -17.04
N PRO A 152 -4.49 1.75 -18.18
CA PRO A 152 -3.76 0.55 -18.64
C PRO A 152 -2.28 0.82 -18.97
N ASN A 153 -2.00 2.03 -19.45
CA ASN A 153 -0.68 2.47 -19.93
C ASN A 153 -0.33 3.76 -19.19
N PRO A 154 0.05 3.68 -17.90
CA PRO A 154 0.29 4.86 -17.09
C PRO A 154 1.57 5.58 -17.52
N THR A 155 1.48 6.90 -17.57
CA THR A 155 2.57 7.84 -17.78
C THR A 155 2.93 8.53 -16.46
N PRO A 156 4.11 9.17 -16.35
CA PRO A 156 4.48 9.90 -15.13
C PRO A 156 3.45 10.96 -14.70
N ASP A 157 2.76 11.60 -15.66
CA ASP A 157 1.78 12.64 -15.40
C ASP A 157 0.47 12.11 -14.79
N ASP A 158 0.19 10.82 -14.95
CA ASP A 158 -0.94 10.15 -14.29
C ASP A 158 -0.73 10.01 -12.77
N PHE A 159 0.52 10.15 -12.29
CA PHE A 159 0.89 9.98 -10.90
C PHE A 159 1.13 11.32 -10.22
N ARG A 160 0.09 11.82 -9.54
CA ARG A 160 0.23 13.04 -8.76
C ARG A 160 1.25 12.87 -7.63
N ASN A 161 2.11 13.87 -7.47
CA ASN A 161 3.16 13.92 -6.44
C ASN A 161 4.21 12.79 -6.55
N LEU A 162 4.35 12.13 -7.71
CA LEU A 162 5.27 11.00 -7.93
C LEU A 162 6.67 11.24 -7.34
N GLN A 163 7.33 12.31 -7.77
CA GLN A 163 8.71 12.59 -7.35
C GLN A 163 8.82 12.83 -5.84
N ALA A 164 7.88 13.60 -5.27
CA ALA A 164 7.86 13.90 -3.84
C ALA A 164 7.64 12.62 -3.01
N ILE A 165 6.72 11.75 -3.44
CA ILE A 165 6.44 10.49 -2.76
C ILE A 165 7.65 9.57 -2.80
N LEU A 166 8.26 9.33 -3.96
CA LEU A 166 9.41 8.44 -4.10
C LEU A 166 10.65 8.95 -3.36
N THR A 167 10.90 10.27 -3.41
CA THR A 167 11.99 10.91 -2.64
C THR A 167 11.80 10.68 -1.14
N ASN A 168 10.57 10.79 -0.62
CA ASN A 168 10.32 10.54 0.80
C ASN A 168 10.39 9.05 1.15
N ILE A 169 9.97 8.14 0.25
CA ILE A 169 10.15 6.70 0.43
C ILE A 169 11.64 6.33 0.55
N GLU A 170 12.50 6.90 -0.29
CA GLU A 170 13.95 6.71 -0.20
C GLU A 170 14.48 7.20 1.15
N LYS A 171 14.14 8.42 1.56
CA LYS A 171 14.58 9.01 2.83
C LYS A 171 14.14 8.18 4.04
N LEU A 172 12.91 7.67 4.02
CA LEU A 172 12.38 6.81 5.07
C LEU A 172 13.19 5.53 5.28
N LYS A 173 13.94 5.04 4.28
CA LYS A 173 14.90 3.94 4.44
C LYS A 173 16.30 4.42 4.83
N CYS A 174 16.76 5.54 4.29
CA CYS A 174 18.05 6.12 4.67
C CYS A 174 18.12 6.44 6.17
N ASP A 175 17.03 6.91 6.77
CA ASP A 175 16.96 7.22 8.21
C ASP A 175 16.83 5.96 9.11
N MET A 176 16.70 4.78 8.51
CA MET A 176 16.14 3.56 9.13
C MET A 176 17.19 2.49 9.48
N TYR A 177 18.26 2.41 8.70
CA TYR A 177 19.09 1.21 8.48
C TYR A 177 18.31 -0.01 7.89
N ASP A 178 18.75 -0.39 6.69
CA ASP A 178 18.45 -1.52 5.80
C ASP A 178 17.06 -2.17 5.62
N ASN A 179 16.16 -2.36 6.59
CA ASN A 179 15.11 -3.39 6.39
C ASN A 179 13.67 -3.26 6.97
N ALA A 180 13.17 -2.14 7.51
CA ALA A 180 11.71 -2.06 7.79
C ALA A 180 11.13 -0.65 8.01
N LEU A 181 10.14 -0.24 7.21
CA LEU A 181 9.43 1.06 7.32
C LEU A 181 9.01 1.39 8.77
N VAL A 182 9.49 2.54 9.29
CA VAL A 182 9.41 2.97 10.71
C VAL A 182 8.04 2.78 11.36
N PRO A 183 6.91 3.28 10.81
CA PRO A 183 5.64 3.24 11.53
C PRO A 183 5.11 1.81 11.69
N VAL A 184 5.28 0.99 10.66
CA VAL A 184 4.79 -0.40 10.64
C VAL A 184 5.71 -1.29 11.47
N ALA A 185 7.03 -1.13 11.36
CA ALA A 185 7.98 -1.90 12.16
C ALA A 185 7.84 -1.60 13.66
N LEU A 186 7.67 -0.32 14.01
CA LEU A 186 7.45 0.11 15.39
C LEU A 186 6.09 -0.36 15.90
N ALA A 187 5.02 -0.23 15.11
CA ALA A 187 3.70 -0.76 15.46
C ALA A 187 3.71 -2.28 15.65
N ASN A 188 4.33 -3.03 14.74
CA ASN A 188 4.47 -4.48 14.87
C ASN A 188 5.29 -4.87 16.10
N LYS A 189 6.36 -4.12 16.41
CA LYS A 189 7.16 -4.32 17.63
C LYS A 189 6.36 -4.01 18.90
N LEU A 190 5.59 -2.92 18.91
CA LEU A 190 4.73 -2.53 20.04
C LEU A 190 3.57 -3.54 20.25
N VAL A 191 2.96 -4.03 19.17
CA VAL A 191 1.93 -5.08 19.22
C VAL A 191 2.53 -6.41 19.69
N SER A 192 3.72 -6.78 19.21
CA SER A 192 4.46 -7.94 19.70
C SER A 192 4.79 -7.83 21.20
N LEU A 193 5.21 -6.64 21.66
CA LEU A 193 5.44 -6.36 23.08
C LEU A 193 4.16 -6.37 23.91
N ALA A 194 3.02 -5.93 23.36
CA ALA A 194 1.70 -5.98 24.01
C ALA A 194 1.09 -7.39 24.09
N ASN A 195 1.51 -8.33 23.23
CA ASN A 195 1.09 -9.73 23.32
C ASN A 195 1.67 -10.47 24.54
N HIS A 196 2.83 -10.06 25.06
CA HIS A 196 3.42 -10.65 26.26
C HIS A 196 2.62 -10.43 27.56
N PRO A 197 2.10 -9.23 27.87
CA PRO A 197 1.23 -9.03 29.03
C PRO A 197 -0.20 -9.56 28.80
N SER A 198 -0.74 -9.43 27.58
CA SER A 198 -2.13 -9.82 27.26
C SER A 198 -2.33 -11.33 27.33
N SER A 199 -1.36 -12.13 26.86
CA SER A 199 -1.39 -13.59 26.98
C SER A 199 -1.37 -14.07 28.43
N ARG A 200 -0.63 -13.40 29.32
CA ARG A 200 -0.63 -13.69 30.76
C ARG A 200 -1.96 -13.36 31.44
N ILE A 201 -2.66 -12.31 30.99
CA ILE A 201 -3.98 -11.96 31.51
C ILE A 201 -5.01 -12.99 31.04
N LEU A 202 -5.05 -13.33 29.75
CA LEU A 202 -5.93 -14.38 29.22
C LEU A 202 -5.66 -15.75 29.85
N GLN A 203 -4.38 -16.10 30.07
CA GLN A 203 -3.99 -17.34 30.74
C GLN A 203 -4.45 -17.35 32.22
N LYS A 204 -4.34 -16.23 32.94
CA LYS A 204 -4.85 -16.11 34.31
C LYS A 204 -6.38 -16.19 34.37
N PHE A 205 -7.09 -15.60 33.40
CA PHE A 205 -8.55 -15.72 33.32
C PHE A 205 -9.01 -17.15 33.02
N ALA A 206 -8.34 -17.86 32.09
CA ALA A 206 -8.67 -19.25 31.75
C ALA A 206 -8.31 -20.25 32.85
N LEU A 207 -7.27 -19.99 33.64
CA LEU A 207 -6.89 -20.82 34.79
C LEU A 207 -7.73 -20.50 36.04
N GLY A 208 -8.23 -19.27 36.17
CA GLY A 208 -9.09 -18.84 37.28
C GLY A 208 -10.51 -19.42 37.23
N THR A 209 -10.98 -19.87 36.07
CA THR A 209 -12.28 -20.54 35.90
C THR A 209 -12.22 -22.06 36.11
N ALA A 210 -11.06 -22.65 36.37
CA ALA A 210 -10.90 -24.09 36.60
C ALA A 210 -11.06 -24.51 38.09
N PHE A 211 -11.31 -23.57 38.99
CA PHE A 211 -11.59 -23.82 40.40
C PHE A 211 -12.89 -23.15 40.84
N HIS A 212 -14.01 -23.64 40.32
CA HIS A 212 -15.32 -23.58 40.96
C HIS A 212 -16.17 -24.77 40.50
#